data_AF-X1F1F9-F1
#
_entry.id   AF-X1F1F9-F1
#
_cell.length_a   1.000
_cell.length_b   1.000
_cell.length_c   1.000
_cell.angle_alpha   90.00
_cell.angle_beta   90.00
_cell.angle_gamma   90.00
#
_symmetry.space_group_name_H-M   'P 1'
#
loop_
_entity.id
_entity.type
_entity.pdbx_description
1 polymer ?
#
loop_
_entity_poly.entity_id
_entity_poly.type
_entity_poly.pdbx_seq_one_letter_code
_entity_poly.pdbx_strand_id
1 'polypeptide(L)'
;KQHFKDVDPAAIIKQINEIVTNQQSIFHLIFEQEIIPALRKNNIVLVDENDKLTEEQKSFVSEVFYSDIITSIQPVLLVKKKVRPFMKTGQPYMALKMVSRDSNKHKQLERYGIIKIPTDHNISRFIELPENNGVHFI
;
A
#
# COMPACT_ATOMS: atom_id res chain seq x y z
N LYS A 1 -6.86 -44.74 14.57
CA LYS A 1 -6.48 -44.08 13.29
C LYS A 1 -7.72 -43.89 12.39
N GLN A 2 -8.80 -43.27 12.87
CA GLN A 2 -10.09 -43.30 12.18
C GLN A 2 -10.93 -42.01 12.36
N HIS A 3 -10.29 -40.85 12.57
CA HIS A 3 -10.99 -39.55 12.71
C HIS A 3 -10.69 -38.55 11.59
N PHE A 4 -9.85 -38.91 10.61
CA PHE A 4 -9.45 -37.99 9.52
C PHE A 4 -10.35 -38.06 8.27
N LYS A 5 -11.40 -38.89 8.26
CA LYS A 5 -12.23 -39.15 7.08
C LYS A 5 -13.54 -38.35 6.99
N ASP A 6 -13.92 -37.62 8.04
CA ASP A 6 -15.24 -36.96 8.11
C ASP A 6 -15.20 -35.44 7.91
N VAL A 7 -14.03 -34.88 7.58
CA VAL A 7 -13.86 -33.45 7.36
C VAL A 7 -13.37 -33.25 5.93
N ASP A 8 -14.04 -32.39 5.17
CA ASP A 8 -13.58 -31.87 3.88
C ASP A 8 -12.86 -30.52 4.13
N PRO A 9 -11.51 -30.49 4.21
CA PRO A 9 -10.78 -29.27 4.50
C PRO A 9 -10.91 -28.24 3.38
N ALA A 10 -11.15 -28.67 2.14
CA ALA A 10 -11.31 -27.76 1.02
C ALA A 10 -12.63 -26.98 1.13
N ALA A 11 -13.71 -27.68 1.52
CA ALA A 11 -14.99 -27.03 1.82
C ALA A 11 -14.88 -26.01 2.96
N ILE A 12 -14.17 -26.36 4.04
CA ILE A 12 -13.96 -25.46 5.18
C ILE A 12 -13.15 -24.21 4.77
N ILE A 13 -12.04 -24.39 4.05
CA ILE A 13 -11.22 -23.26 3.58
C ILE A 13 -12.05 -22.33 2.67
N LYS A 14 -12.88 -22.90 1.80
CA LYS A 14 -13.79 -22.13 0.96
C LYS A 14 -14.75 -21.29 1.80
N GLN A 15 -15.39 -21.88 2.81
CA GLN A 15 -16.29 -21.17 3.71
C GLN A 15 -15.57 -20.05 4.48
N ILE A 16 -14.36 -20.30 4.99
CA ILE A 16 -13.55 -19.27 5.66
C ILE A 16 -13.28 -18.10 4.72
N ASN A 17 -12.85 -18.38 3.48
CA ASN A 17 -12.56 -17.34 2.51
C ASN A 17 -13.81 -16.54 2.11
N GLU A 18 -14.97 -17.19 1.98
CA GLU A 18 -16.24 -16.51 1.70
C GLU A 18 -16.63 -15.55 2.83
N ILE A 19 -16.52 -16.00 4.09
CA ILE A 19 -16.78 -15.17 5.27
C ILE A 19 -15.81 -13.98 5.34
N VAL A 20 -14.51 -14.23 5.20
CA VAL A 20 -13.47 -13.19 5.24
C VAL A 20 -13.68 -12.17 4.12
N THR A 21 -14.00 -12.64 2.91
CA THR A 21 -14.27 -11.76 1.77
C THR A 21 -15.46 -10.84 2.06
N ASN A 22 -16.56 -11.40 2.59
CA ASN A 22 -17.73 -10.59 2.94
C ASN A 22 -17.41 -9.55 4.04
N GLN A 23 -16.64 -9.95 5.06
CA GLN A 23 -16.20 -9.03 6.12
C GLN A 23 -15.30 -7.92 5.56
N GLN A 24 -14.41 -8.22 4.63
CA GLN A 24 -13.56 -7.22 3.97
C GLN A 24 -14.40 -6.22 3.17
N SER A 25 -15.45 -6.67 2.47
CA SER A 25 -16.38 -5.78 1.78
C SER A 25 -17.13 -4.86 2.75
N ILE A 26 -17.63 -5.39 3.88
CA ILE A 26 -18.29 -4.59 4.92
C ILE A 26 -17.32 -3.57 5.51
N PHE A 27 -16.09 -3.98 5.84
CA PHE A 27 -15.06 -3.09 6.35
C PHE A 27 -14.79 -1.92 5.39
N HIS A 28 -14.63 -2.22 4.09
CA HIS A 28 -14.39 -1.20 3.08
C HIS A 28 -15.57 -0.22 2.97
N LEU A 29 -16.81 -0.73 3.00
CA LEU A 29 -18.01 0.12 2.99
C LEU A 29 -18.06 1.08 4.18
N ILE A 30 -17.81 0.57 5.40
CA ILE A 30 -17.80 1.40 6.61
C ILE A 30 -16.67 2.44 6.52
N PHE A 31 -15.48 2.04 6.10
CA PHE A 31 -14.34 2.94 5.98
C PHE A 31 -14.61 4.10 5.02
N GLU A 32 -15.09 3.80 3.81
CA GLU A 32 -15.34 4.78 2.76
C GLU A 32 -16.60 5.64 3.01
N GLN A 33 -17.70 5.04 3.48
CA GLN A 33 -19.00 5.71 3.54
C GLN A 33 -19.29 6.34 4.90
N GLU A 34 -18.60 5.91 5.95
CA GLU A 34 -18.83 6.41 7.31
C GLU A 34 -17.59 7.10 7.87
N ILE A 35 -16.44 6.41 7.91
CA ILE A 35 -15.24 6.92 8.59
C ILE A 35 -14.64 8.11 7.84
N ILE A 36 -14.35 8.00 6.54
CA ILE A 36 -13.78 9.12 5.77
C ILE A 36 -14.69 10.35 5.79
N PRO A 37 -16.02 10.25 5.59
CA PRO A 37 -16.92 11.40 5.71
C PRO A 37 -16.97 11.98 7.13
N ALA A 38 -16.92 11.14 8.17
CA ALA A 38 -16.87 11.62 9.55
C ALA A 38 -15.58 12.39 9.85
N LEU A 39 -14.43 11.94 9.35
CA LEU A 39 -13.17 12.68 9.45
C LEU A 39 -13.28 14.05 8.79
N ARG A 40 -13.81 14.11 7.56
CA ARG A 40 -14.00 15.37 6.83
C ARG A 40 -14.92 16.35 7.56
N LYS A 41 -15.99 15.86 8.19
CA LYS A 41 -16.88 16.69 9.04
C LYS A 41 -16.18 17.28 10.27
N ASN A 42 -15.10 16.65 10.72
CA ASN A 42 -14.27 17.12 11.83
C ASN A 42 -12.98 17.82 11.33
N ASN A 43 -12.99 18.35 10.11
CA ASN A 43 -11.87 19.07 9.50
C ASN A 43 -10.58 18.24 9.35
N ILE A 44 -10.70 16.92 9.21
CA ILE A 44 -9.58 16.02 8.90
C ILE A 44 -9.79 15.45 7.50
N VAL A 45 -8.84 15.71 6.61
CA VAL A 45 -8.87 15.20 5.23
C VAL A 45 -7.76 14.16 5.09
N LEU A 46 -8.17 12.90 4.92
CA LEU A 46 -7.26 11.85 4.45
C LEU A 46 -7.02 12.07 2.96
N VAL A 47 -5.78 12.33 2.58
CA VAL A 47 -5.37 12.68 1.23
C VAL A 47 -4.98 11.41 0.45
N ASP A 48 -5.45 11.30 -0.80
CA ASP A 48 -5.03 10.23 -1.72
C ASP A 48 -4.32 10.76 -2.98
N GLU A 49 -3.90 9.88 -3.88
CA GLU A 49 -3.16 10.24 -5.09
C GLU A 49 -3.94 11.09 -6.11
N ASN A 50 -5.27 11.17 -5.97
CA ASN A 50 -6.17 11.93 -6.83
C ASN A 50 -6.44 13.34 -6.29
N ASP A 51 -6.09 13.61 -5.03
CA ASP A 51 -6.27 14.91 -4.41
C ASP A 51 -5.24 15.94 -4.90
N LYS A 52 -5.67 17.20 -4.97
CA LYS A 52 -4.80 18.31 -5.35
C LYS A 52 -4.16 18.91 -4.11
N LEU A 53 -2.88 18.64 -3.95
CA LEU A 53 -2.04 19.30 -2.95
C LEU A 53 -1.72 20.76 -3.33
N THR A 54 -1.63 21.62 -2.32
CA THR A 54 -1.08 22.98 -2.47
C THR A 54 0.43 22.91 -2.77
N GLU A 55 1.02 24.00 -3.28
CA GLU A 55 2.48 24.04 -3.52
C GLU A 55 3.29 23.86 -2.23
N GLU A 56 2.80 24.39 -1.11
CA GLU A 56 3.41 24.19 0.21
C GLU A 56 3.38 22.72 0.62
N GLN A 57 2.24 22.04 0.49
CA GLN A 57 2.10 20.61 0.80
C GLN A 57 2.97 19.74 -0.11
N LYS A 58 3.07 20.06 -1.41
CA LYS A 58 3.97 19.35 -2.33
C LYS A 58 5.44 19.51 -1.95
N SER A 59 5.85 20.72 -1.56
CA SER A 59 7.20 20.98 -1.08
C SER A 59 7.49 20.17 0.17
N PHE A 60 6.56 20.17 1.12
CA PHE A 60 6.66 19.41 2.37
C PHE A 60 6.77 17.90 2.12
N VAL A 61 5.90 17.32 1.29
CA VAL A 61 5.96 15.88 0.94
C VAL A 61 7.30 15.54 0.28
N SER A 62 7.80 16.41 -0.61
CA SER A 62 9.10 16.21 -1.26
C SER A 62 10.23 16.23 -0.23
N GLU A 63 10.21 17.18 0.70
CA GLU A 63 11.19 17.28 1.77
C GLU A 63 11.20 16.04 2.66
N VAL A 64 10.03 15.62 3.17
CA VAL A 64 9.89 14.38 3.97
C VAL A 64 10.39 13.17 3.21
N PHE A 65 10.07 13.08 1.91
CA PHE A 65 10.53 11.98 1.08
C PHE A 65 12.05 11.93 0.96
N TYR A 66 12.70 13.05 0.64
CA TYR A 66 14.15 13.11 0.41
C TYR A 66 14.98 13.12 1.70
N SER A 67 14.42 13.55 2.83
CA SER A 67 15.11 13.55 4.13
C SER A 67 15.00 12.19 4.83
N ASP A 68 13.77 11.67 4.98
CA ASP A 68 13.50 10.54 5.88
C ASP A 68 13.24 9.25 5.11
N ILE A 69 12.37 9.30 4.09
CA ILE A 69 11.83 8.08 3.45
C ILE A 69 12.84 7.44 2.50
N ILE A 70 13.51 8.23 1.66
CA ILE A 70 14.42 7.73 0.61
C ILE A 70 15.56 6.88 1.20
N THR A 71 16.07 7.26 2.38
CA THR A 71 17.17 6.57 3.06
C THR A 71 16.76 5.19 3.59
N SER A 72 15.46 5.01 3.83
CA SER A 72 14.87 3.78 4.37
C SER A 72 14.29 2.86 3.29
N ILE A 73 14.20 3.33 2.03
CA ILE A 73 13.70 2.55 0.90
C ILE A 73 14.82 1.70 0.28
N GLN A 74 14.59 0.39 0.18
CA GLN A 74 15.47 -0.53 -0.55
C GLN A 74 14.72 -1.18 -1.73
N PRO A 75 14.93 -0.73 -2.98
CA PRO A 75 14.36 -1.36 -4.14
C PRO A 75 15.10 -2.66 -4.49
N VAL A 76 14.35 -3.72 -4.76
CA VAL A 76 14.90 -5.00 -5.24
C VAL A 76 14.37 -5.30 -6.63
N LEU A 77 15.27 -5.45 -7.59
CA LEU A 77 14.93 -5.91 -8.94
C LEU A 77 14.61 -7.41 -8.94
N LEU A 78 13.46 -7.75 -9.49
CA LEU A 78 13.03 -9.13 -9.67
C LEU A 78 13.59 -9.69 -10.98
N VAL A 79 14.73 -10.38 -10.87
CA VAL A 79 15.34 -11.07 -12.01
C VAL A 79 15.05 -12.55 -11.92
N LYS A 80 14.26 -13.05 -12.88
CA LYS A 80 13.84 -14.45 -12.96
C LYS A 80 15.04 -15.39 -12.80
N LYS A 81 14.94 -16.32 -11.85
CA LYS A 81 15.97 -17.34 -11.51
C LYS A 81 17.31 -16.80 -11.00
N LYS A 82 17.47 -15.49 -10.74
CA LYS A 82 18.72 -14.91 -10.22
C LYS A 82 18.58 -14.28 -8.84
N VAL A 83 17.46 -13.61 -8.57
CA VAL A 83 17.25 -12.90 -7.30
C VAL A 83 15.93 -13.37 -6.70
N ARG A 84 15.98 -13.82 -5.44
CA ARG A 84 14.80 -14.15 -4.63
C ARG A 84 14.86 -13.30 -3.34
N PRO A 85 14.21 -12.13 -3.30
CA PRO A 85 14.20 -11.33 -2.08
C PRO A 85 13.46 -12.08 -0.97
N PHE A 86 13.95 -11.93 0.25
CA PHE A 86 13.22 -12.36 1.43
C PHE A 86 12.17 -11.30 1.79
N MET A 87 10.90 -11.70 1.81
CA MET A 87 9.80 -10.81 2.20
C MET A 87 9.45 -11.05 3.67
N LYS A 88 9.47 -9.98 4.47
CA LYS A 88 9.05 -10.01 5.87
C LYS A 88 7.52 -10.14 5.91
N THR A 89 7.03 -11.08 6.70
CA THR A 89 5.58 -11.26 6.92
C THR A 89 5.00 -10.04 7.65
N GLY A 90 3.78 -9.65 7.30
CA GLY A 90 3.07 -8.54 7.94
C GLY A 90 3.56 -7.14 7.54
N GLN A 91 4.41 -7.02 6.53
CA GLN A 91 4.93 -5.74 6.04
C GLN A 91 4.37 -5.39 4.66
N PRO A 92 4.01 -4.12 4.40
CA PRO A 92 3.57 -3.67 3.09
C PRO A 92 4.74 -3.57 2.08
N TYR A 93 4.47 -4.01 0.85
CA TYR A 93 5.38 -3.93 -0.29
C TYR A 93 4.68 -3.33 -1.50
N MET A 94 5.37 -2.49 -2.24
CA MET A 94 4.94 -1.97 -3.53
C MET A 94 5.62 -2.77 -4.65
N ALA A 95 4.82 -3.41 -5.52
CA ALA A 95 5.32 -4.04 -6.73
C ALA A 95 5.38 -3.01 -7.87
N LEU A 96 6.52 -2.98 -8.56
CA LEU A 96 6.80 -2.02 -9.62
C LEU A 96 6.92 -2.73 -10.96
N LYS A 97 6.25 -2.20 -11.98
CA LYS A 97 6.46 -2.54 -13.39
C LYS A 97 7.15 -1.35 -14.07
N MET A 98 8.36 -1.56 -14.56
CA MET A 98 9.17 -0.56 -15.23
C MET A 98 9.32 -0.92 -16.70
N VAL A 99 9.07 0.04 -17.57
CA VAL A 99 9.21 -0.10 -19.02
C VAL A 99 10.26 0.87 -19.50
N SER A 100 11.26 0.37 -20.23
CA SER A 100 12.30 1.23 -20.80
C SER A 100 11.71 2.18 -21.84
N ARG A 101 12.04 3.47 -21.77
CA ARG A 101 11.63 4.45 -22.79
C ARG A 101 12.30 4.18 -24.15
N ASP A 102 13.48 3.56 -24.14
CA ASP A 102 14.32 3.32 -25.32
C ASP A 102 14.07 1.98 -26.02
N SER A 103 13.14 1.16 -25.53
CA SER A 103 12.81 -0.08 -26.22
C SER A 103 12.00 0.20 -27.49
N ASN A 104 12.57 -0.13 -28.66
CA ASN A 104 11.82 -0.23 -29.91
C ASN A 104 10.51 -1.00 -29.67
N LYS A 105 9.40 -0.53 -30.27
CA LYS A 105 8.02 -1.04 -30.07
C LYS A 105 7.87 -2.57 -30.15
N HIS A 106 8.82 -3.26 -30.81
CA HIS A 106 8.82 -4.71 -31.01
C HIS A 106 9.45 -5.53 -29.87
N LYS A 107 10.14 -4.92 -28.90
CA LYS A 107 10.70 -5.59 -27.71
C LYS A 107 10.69 -4.64 -26.50
N GLN A 108 9.51 -4.39 -25.92
CA GLN A 108 9.44 -3.70 -24.63
C GLN A 108 10.12 -4.56 -23.57
N LEU A 109 11.27 -4.10 -23.07
CA LEU A 109 11.99 -4.78 -22.01
C LEU A 109 11.36 -4.38 -20.68
N GLU A 110 10.36 -5.17 -20.25
CA GLU A 110 9.74 -4.99 -18.95
C GLU A 110 10.68 -5.46 -17.84
N ARG A 111 10.84 -4.63 -16.81
CA ARG A 111 11.53 -4.98 -15.58
C ARG A 111 10.56 -4.89 -14.42
N TYR A 112 10.70 -5.80 -13.49
CA TYR A 112 9.89 -5.83 -12.28
C TYR A 112 10.77 -5.54 -11.08
N GLY A 113 10.24 -4.81 -10.12
CA GLY A 113 10.90 -4.52 -8.85
C GLY A 113 9.91 -4.60 -7.70
N ILE A 114 10.43 -4.68 -6.49
CA ILE A 114 9.63 -4.49 -5.27
C ILE A 114 10.32 -3.46 -4.38
N ILE A 115 9.52 -2.66 -3.70
CA ILE A 115 9.97 -1.74 -2.65
C ILE A 115 9.25 -2.13 -1.37
N LYS A 116 10.00 -2.29 -0.29
CA LYS A 116 9.42 -2.38 1.06
C LYS A 116 9.04 -0.97 1.51
N ILE A 117 7.81 -0.79 1.97
CA ILE A 117 7.40 0.49 2.57
C ILE A 117 7.96 0.53 4.01
N PRO A 118 8.71 1.59 4.40
CA PRO A 118 9.51 1.60 5.62
C PRO A 118 8.70 1.90 6.89
N THR A 119 7.57 1.22 7.12
CA THR A 119 6.73 1.42 8.31
C THR A 119 7.36 0.94 9.63
N ASP A 120 8.49 0.22 9.56
CA ASP A 120 9.24 -0.29 10.72
C ASP A 120 10.48 0.56 11.07
N HIS A 121 10.69 1.71 10.41
CA HIS A 121 11.85 2.58 10.60
C HIS A 121 11.53 3.87 11.37
N ASN A 122 10.59 3.82 12.33
CA ASN A 122 10.08 4.99 13.07
C ASN A 122 9.43 6.08 12.19
N ILE A 123 9.17 5.78 10.91
CA ILE A 123 8.42 6.64 10.01
C ILE A 123 6.93 6.36 10.25
N SER A 124 6.17 7.42 10.56
CA SER A 124 4.73 7.31 10.74
C SER A 124 4.06 6.83 9.45
N ARG A 125 3.05 5.95 9.57
CA ARG A 125 2.22 5.55 8.42
C ARG A 125 1.36 6.71 7.89
N PHE A 126 1.05 7.66 8.77
CA PHE A 126 0.25 8.84 8.47
C PHE A 126 1.12 10.08 8.70
N ILE A 127 1.27 10.91 7.68
CA ILE A 127 2.12 12.10 7.73
C ILE A 127 1.18 13.30 7.67
N GLU A 128 1.14 14.09 8.73
CA GLU A 128 0.38 15.32 8.74
C GLU A 128 1.05 16.34 7.80
N LEU A 129 0.29 16.84 6.83
CA LEU A 129 0.71 17.89 5.91
C LEU A 129 0.39 19.27 6.50
N PRO A 130 1.04 20.34 6.01
CA PRO A 130 0.71 21.71 6.40
C PRO A 130 -0.80 21.97 6.33
N GLU A 131 -1.36 22.43 7.45
CA GLU A 131 -2.78 22.73 7.59
C GLU A 131 -3.20 23.94 6.74
N ASN A 132 -4.48 24.03 6.41
CA ASN A 132 -5.02 25.17 5.70
C ASN A 132 -6.36 25.58 6.31
N ASN A 133 -6.46 26.81 6.83
CA ASN A 133 -7.67 27.36 7.43
C ASN A 133 -8.32 26.46 8.51
N GLY A 134 -7.50 25.84 9.37
CA GLY A 134 -7.97 24.94 10.43
C GLY A 134 -8.44 23.57 9.93
N VAL A 135 -8.11 23.21 8.68
CA VAL A 135 -8.28 21.87 8.13
C VAL A 135 -6.94 21.14 8.19
N HIS A 136 -6.95 19.97 8.83
CA HIS A 136 -5.81 19.06 8.91
C HIS A 136 -5.81 18.10 7.72
N PHE A 137 -4.64 17.87 7.15
CA PHE A 137 -4.44 16.96 6.03
C PHE A 137 -3.49 15.86 6.46
N ILE A 138 -3.84 14.61 6.21
CA ILE A 138 -3.11 13.41 6.65
C ILE A 138 -2.96 12.43 5.48
#